data_AF-U2Q6L7-F1
#
_entry.id   AF-U2Q6L7-F1
#
_cell.length_a   1.000
_cell.length_b   1.000
_cell.length_c   1.000
_cell.angle_alpha   90.00
_cell.angle_beta   90.00
_cell.angle_gamma   90.00
#
_symmetry.space_group_name_H-M   'P 1'
#
loop_
_entity.id
_entity.type
_entity.pdbx_description
1 polymer ?
#
loop_
_entity_poly.entity_id
_entity_poly.type
_entity_poly.pdbx_seq_one_letter_code
_entity_poly.pdbx_strand_id
1 'polypeptide(L)' 'MKCPVCGYEVDMFDICDNCEWQNSGPKEDENILRGPNKMTLKQAREAYQKGEKIM' A
#
# COMPACT_ATOMS: atom_id res chain seq x y z
N MET A 1 -0.53 -1.47 -12.61
CA MET A 1 -1.82 -1.61 -11.88
C MET A 1 -1.96 -0.43 -10.94
N LYS A 2 -3.16 -0.10 -10.47
CA LYS A 2 -3.33 1.03 -9.54
C LYS A 2 -2.92 0.62 -8.13
N CYS A 3 -2.02 1.39 -7.52
CA CYS A 3 -1.67 1.26 -6.11
C CYS A 3 -2.93 1.40 -5.26
N PRO A 4 -3.22 0.43 -4.37
CA PRO A 4 -4.45 0.43 -3.58
C PRO A 4 -4.48 1.50 -2.48
N VAL A 5 -3.37 2.20 -2.26
CA VAL A 5 -3.24 3.31 -1.30
C VAL A 5 -3.46 4.67 -1.98
N CYS A 6 -2.65 4.99 -2.99
CA CYS A 6 -2.61 6.34 -3.58
C CYS A 6 -3.10 6.42 -5.03
N GLY A 7 -3.40 5.29 -5.68
CA GLY A 7 -3.85 5.27 -7.08
C GLY A 7 -2.76 5.53 -8.13
N TYR A 8 -1.48 5.65 -7.74
CA TYR A 8 -0.36 5.72 -8.68
C TYR A 8 -0.17 4.40 -9.43
N GLU A 9 0.46 4.42 -10.60
CA GLU A 9 0.83 3.17 -11.28
C GLU A 9 1.91 2.43 -10.49
N VAL A 10 1.74 1.13 -10.34
CA VAL A 10 2.71 0.23 -9.70
C VAL A 10 2.64 -1.12 -10.38
N ASP A 11 3.77 -1.81 -10.46
CA ASP A 11 3.81 -3.17 -10.96
C ASP A 11 3.26 -4.16 -9.92
N MET A 12 2.90 -5.35 -10.40
CA MET A 12 2.41 -6.39 -9.51
C MET A 12 3.55 -6.90 -8.64
N PHE A 13 3.32 -7.01 -7.33
CA PHE A 13 4.34 -7.40 -6.36
C PHE A 13 5.55 -6.45 -6.28
N ASP A 14 5.32 -5.15 -6.54
CA ASP A 14 6.33 -4.10 -6.46
C ASP A 14 6.02 -3.03 -5.40
N ILE A 15 7.00 -2.19 -5.10
CA ILE A 15 6.87 -1.06 -4.19
C ILE A 15 6.39 0.16 -4.97
N CYS A 16 5.35 0.83 -4.48
CA CYS A 16 4.84 2.03 -5.12
C CYS A 16 5.79 3.22 -4.94
N ASP A 17 6.36 3.73 -6.03
CA ASP A 17 7.28 4.88 -6.02
C ASP A 17 6.70 6.18 -5.41
N ASN A 18 5.37 6.29 -5.31
CA ASN A 18 4.71 7.50 -4.80
C ASN A 18 4.41 7.45 -3.29
N CYS A 19 4.15 6.28 -2.74
CA CYS A 19 3.71 6.16 -1.33
C CYS A 19 4.43 5.05 -0.55
N GLU A 20 5.39 4.37 -1.19
CA GLU A 20 6.20 3.29 -0.61
C GLU A 20 5.39 2.05 -0.16
N TRP A 21 4.08 1.97 -0.49
CA TRP A 21 3.27 0.78 -0.23
C TRP A 21 3.78 -0.41 -1.05
N GLN A 22 3.98 -1.55 -0.39
CA GLN A 22 4.44 -2.77 -1.05
C GLN A 22 3.23 -3.60 -1.49
N ASN A 23 2.95 -3.55 -2.79
CA ASN A 23 1.78 -4.16 -3.39
C ASN A 23 1.80 -5.70 -3.24
N SER A 24 0.73 -6.30 -2.72
CA SER A 24 0.63 -7.77 -2.55
C SER A 24 -0.15 -8.50 -3.66
N GLY A 25 -0.35 -7.84 -4.81
CA GLY A 25 -1.09 -8.37 -5.95
C GLY A 25 -2.62 -8.42 -5.75
N PRO A 26 -3.34 -9.27 -6.49
CA PRO A 26 -4.81 -9.25 -6.56
C PRO A 26 -5.53 -9.75 -5.29
N LYS A 27 -4.81 -10.29 -4.30
CA LYS A 27 -5.37 -10.80 -3.04
C LYS A 27 -5.07 -9.90 -1.84
N GLU A 28 -4.89 -8.60 -2.10
CA GLU A 28 -4.84 -7.57 -1.05
C GLU A 28 -6.07 -7.68 -0.14
N ASP A 29 -5.83 -7.59 1.16
CA ASP A 29 -6.86 -7.60 2.19
C ASP A 29 -6.57 -6.43 3.12
N GLU A 30 -7.53 -5.53 3.26
CA GLU A 30 -7.30 -4.26 3.95
C GLU A 30 -7.08 -4.39 5.47
N ASN A 31 -7.43 -5.54 6.05
CA ASN A 31 -7.34 -5.80 7.48
C ASN A 31 -6.23 -6.79 7.84
N ILE A 32 -5.57 -7.40 6.85
CA ILE A 32 -4.50 -8.37 7.09
C ILE A 32 -3.15 -7.74 6.72
N LEU A 33 -2.18 -7.85 7.61
CA LEU A 33 -0.81 -7.50 7.32
C LEU A 33 -0.20 -8.52 6.35
N ARG A 34 0.27 -8.06 5.19
CA ARG A 34 0.84 -8.92 4.14
C ARG A 34 2.26 -8.48 3.79
N GLY A 35 3.10 -9.48 3.52
CA GLY A 35 4.48 -9.26 3.11
C GLY A 35 5.28 -8.47 4.16
N PRO A 36 6.20 -7.60 3.73
CA PRO A 36 7.05 -6.79 4.61
C PRO A 36 6.41 -5.46 5.05
N ASN A 37 5.12 -5.22 4.77
CA ASN A 37 4.43 -4.01 5.23
C ASN A 37 4.40 -3.98 6.77
N LYS A 38 4.44 -2.77 7.36
CA LYS A 38 4.39 -2.54 8.82
C LYS A 38 3.00 -2.19 9.35
N MET A 39 2.04 -1.96 8.44
CA MET A 39 0.65 -1.61 8.73
C MET A 39 -0.27 -2.26 7.71
N THR A 40 -1.55 -2.42 8.05
CA THR A 40 -2.54 -2.96 7.11
C THR A 40 -2.81 -1.97 5.97
N LEU A 41 -3.36 -2.44 4.85
CA LEU A 41 -3.71 -1.55 3.74
C LEU A 41 -4.74 -0.48 4.16
N LYS A 42 -5.65 -0.78 5.09
CA LYS A 42 -6.54 0.23 5.68
C LYS A 42 -5.75 1.33 6.41
N GLN A 43 -4.81 0.95 7.27
CA GLN A 43 -3.96 1.89 7.99
C GLN A 43 -3.09 2.71 7.04
N ALA A 44 -2.57 2.11 5.98
CA ALA A 44 -1.77 2.81 4.97
C ALA A 44 -2.58 3.87 4.21
N ARG A 45 -3.85 3.59 3.87
CA ARG A 45 -4.75 4.59 3.28
C ARG A 45 -5.02 5.76 4.24
N GLU A 46 -5.25 5.47 5.51
CA GLU A 46 -5.47 6.49 6.54
C GLU A 46 -4.21 7.35 6.75
N ALA A 47 -3.03 6.74 6.82
CA ALA A 47 -1.75 7.44 6.92
C ALA A 47 -1.52 8.34 5.71
N TYR A 48 -1.76 7.82 4.49
CA TYR A 48 -1.62 8.59 3.26
C TYR A 48 -2.53 9.83 3.24
N GLN A 49 -3.79 9.69 3.66
CA GLN A 49 -4.74 10.82 3.75
C GLN A 49 -4.30 11.89 4.75
N LYS A 50 -3.58 11.50 5.82
CA LYS A 50 -3.01 12.42 6.81
C LYS A 50 -1.66 13.01 6.39
N GLY A 51 -1.08 12.57 5.27
CA GLY A 51 0.27 12.93 4.87
C GLY A 51 1.35 12.28 5.76
N GLU A 52 1.02 11.21 6.47
CA GLU A 52 1.94 10.45 7.30
C GLU A 52 2.75 9.47 6.44
N LYS A 53 3.94 9.10 6.95
CA LYS A 53 4.81 8.14 6.27
C LYS A 53 4.27 6.71 6.42
N ILE A 54 4.28 5.94 5.34
CA ILE A 54 3.79 4.56 5.31
C ILE A 54 4.89 3.54 5.65
N MET A 55 6.15 3.83 5.30
CA MET A 55 7.27 2.88 5.44
C MET A 55 8.37 3.31 6.42
#